data_AF-A0AAU6QWP5-F1
#
_entry.id   AF-A0AAU6QWP5-F1
#
_cell.length_a   1.000
_cell.length_b   1.000
_cell.length_c   1.000
_cell.angle_alpha   90.00
_cell.angle_beta   90.00
_cell.angle_gamma   90.00
#
_symmetry.space_group_name_H-M   'P 1'
#
loop_
_entity.id
_entity.type
_entity.pdbx_description
1 polymer ?
#
loop_
_entity_poly.entity_id
_entity_poly.type
_entity_poly.pdbx_seq_one_letter_code
_entity_poly.pdbx_strand_id
1 'polypeptide(L)'
;MNTAEKSLRYLVEKWLAPAPNTQIRVVQFGHLREDRRRYVHVEALAPSGSRAIFFFRHDDGCWCVFPPRIARPSMNSDRWAA
;
A
#
# COMPACT_ATOMS: atom_id res chain seq x y z
N MET A 1 18.49 3.03 9.44
CA MET A 1 17.03 3.06 9.17
C MET A 1 16.56 1.62 9.12
N ASN A 2 15.73 1.15 10.08
CA ASN A 2 15.31 -0.25 10.15
C ASN A 2 14.37 -0.55 8.98
N THR A 3 14.90 -1.15 7.92
CA THR A 3 14.14 -1.60 6.74
C THR A 3 13.04 -2.61 7.08
N ALA A 4 13.14 -3.28 8.24
CA ALA A 4 12.13 -4.20 8.75
C ALA A 4 10.78 -3.54 9.03
N GLU A 5 10.77 -2.34 9.64
CA GLU A 5 9.55 -1.58 9.99
C GLU A 5 8.79 -1.05 8.77
N LYS A 6 9.40 -1.18 7.59
CA LYS A 6 8.87 -0.73 6.30
C LYS A 6 8.61 -1.86 5.32
N SER A 7 8.78 -3.11 5.77
CA SER A 7 8.50 -4.30 4.98
C SER A 7 7.00 -4.61 4.94
N LEU A 8 6.55 -5.27 3.86
CA LEU A 8 5.16 -5.70 3.73
C LEU A 8 4.73 -6.60 4.90
N ARG A 9 5.60 -7.54 5.29
CA ARG A 9 5.35 -8.48 6.39
C ARG A 9 5.09 -7.75 7.71
N TYR A 10 5.96 -6.80 8.06
CA TYR A 10 5.78 -6.01 9.28
C TYR A 10 4.44 -5.25 9.28
N LEU A 11 4.05 -4.67 8.14
CA LEU A 11 2.77 -3.96 8.04
C LEU A 11 1.56 -4.90 8.08
N VAL A 12 1.66 -6.09 7.48
CA VAL A 12 0.64 -7.13 7.59
C VAL A 12 0.45 -7.52 9.05
N GLU A 13 1.52 -7.79 9.78
CA GLU A 13 1.47 -8.11 11.21
C GLU A 13 0.88 -6.97 12.03
N LYS A 14 1.32 -5.73 11.77
CA LYS A 14 0.86 -4.53 12.49
C LYS A 14 -0.62 -4.22 12.27
N TRP A 15 -1.10 -4.32 11.03
CA TRP A 15 -2.43 -3.83 10.68
C TRP A 15 -3.50 -4.93 10.65
N LEU A 16 -3.14 -6.15 10.24
CA LEU A 16 -4.08 -7.27 10.23
C LEU A 16 -4.06 -8.04 11.56
N ALA A 17 -2.99 -7.93 12.35
CA ALA A 17 -2.82 -8.58 13.65
C ALA A 17 -3.31 -10.05 13.63
N PRO A 18 -2.75 -10.91 12.77
CA PRO A 18 -3.19 -12.28 12.62
C PRO A 18 -3.14 -13.03 13.96
N ALA A 19 -4.28 -13.54 14.40
CA ALA A 19 -4.39 -14.44 15.54
C ALA A 19 -3.95 -15.87 15.15
N PRO A 20 -3.70 -16.79 16.10
CA PRO A 20 -3.18 -18.15 15.82
C PRO A 20 -4.00 -18.99 14.82
N ASN A 21 -5.29 -18.67 14.64
CA ASN A 21 -6.19 -19.33 13.70
C ASN A 21 -6.56 -18.45 12.49
N THR A 22 -5.73 -17.44 12.18
CA THR A 22 -5.96 -16.52 11.07
C THR A 22 -5.11 -16.91 9.86
N GLN A 23 -5.74 -17.16 8.73
CA GLN A 23 -5.05 -17.39 7.46
C GLN A 23 -4.79 -16.04 6.76
N ILE A 24 -3.53 -15.76 6.44
CA ILE A 24 -3.13 -14.59 5.65
C ILE A 24 -2.98 -15.00 4.18
N ARG A 25 -3.63 -14.27 3.27
CA ARG A 25 -3.53 -14.51 1.83
C ARG A 25 -3.39 -13.20 1.04
N VAL A 26 -2.61 -13.23 -0.04
CA VAL A 26 -2.61 -12.17 -1.05
C VAL A 26 -3.69 -12.52 -2.06
N VAL A 27 -4.73 -11.69 -2.18
CA VAL A 27 -5.84 -11.96 -3.10
C VAL A 27 -5.73 -11.19 -4.42
N GLN A 28 -5.02 -10.06 -4.40
CA GLN A 28 -4.78 -9.26 -5.59
C GLN A 28 -3.44 -8.55 -5.47
N PHE A 29 -2.75 -8.37 -6.59
CA PHE A 29 -1.56 -7.53 -6.67
C PHE A 29 -1.47 -6.94 -8.06
N GLY A 30 -0.79 -5.80 -8.20
CA GLY A 30 -0.65 -5.15 -9.49
C GLY A 30 0.11 -3.85 -9.43
N HIS A 31 -0.06 -3.06 -10.49
CA HIS A 31 0.56 -1.75 -10.66
C HIS A 31 -0.53 -0.70 -10.89
N LEU A 32 -0.40 0.49 -10.29
CA LEU A 32 -1.21 1.65 -10.66
C LEU A 32 -0.82 2.11 -12.07
N ARG A 33 -1.83 2.33 -12.93
CA ARG A 33 -1.64 2.59 -14.38
C ARG A 33 -0.83 3.86 -14.66
N GLU A 34 -0.95 4.87 -13.79
CA GLU A 34 -0.35 6.20 -14.00
C GLU A 34 1.12 6.27 -13.57
N ASP A 35 1.51 5.53 -12.54
CA ASP A 35 2.81 5.72 -11.86
C ASP A 35 3.65 4.43 -11.77
N ARG A 36 3.18 3.30 -12.36
CA ARG A 36 3.79 1.96 -12.21
C ARG A 36 4.04 1.53 -10.75
N ARG A 37 3.43 2.19 -9.76
CA ARG A 37 3.61 1.85 -8.35
C ARG A 37 2.86 0.57 -8.00
N ARG A 38 3.52 -0.32 -7.28
CA ARG A 38 2.99 -1.64 -6.91
C ARG A 38 2.00 -1.53 -5.77
N TYR A 39 0.96 -2.34 -5.81
CA TYR A 39 0.08 -2.57 -4.67
C TYR A 39 -0.20 -4.05 -4.47
N VAL A 40 -0.57 -4.42 -3.25
CA VAL A 40 -1.04 -5.75 -2.88
C VAL A 40 -2.28 -5.62 -1.99
N HIS A 41 -3.26 -6.47 -2.21
CA HIS A 41 -4.43 -6.64 -1.38
C HIS A 41 -4.23 -7.91 -0.56
N VAL A 42 -4.18 -7.76 0.76
CA VAL A 42 -3.96 -8.87 1.69
C VAL A 42 -5.20 -9.02 2.55
N GLU A 43 -5.66 -10.25 2.65
CA GLU A 43 -6.78 -10.65 3.50
C GLU A 43 -6.30 -11.53 4.65
N ALA A 44 -6.91 -11.30 5.80
CA ALA A 44 -6.83 -12.11 7.01
C ALA A 44 -8.19 -12.77 7.23
N LEU A 45 -8.23 -14.10 7.12
CA LEU A 45 -9.43 -14.90 7.33
C LEU A 45 -9.37 -15.53 8.73
N ALA A 46 -10.33 -15.21 9.60
CA ALA A 46 -10.46 -15.81 10.92
C ALA A 46 -11.87 -16.37 11.13
N PRO A 47 -12.08 -17.28 12.11
CA PRO A 47 -13.42 -17.79 12.44
C PRO A 47 -14.43 -16.71 12.84
N SER A 48 -13.95 -15.59 13.40
CA SER A 48 -14.77 -14.44 13.78
C SER A 48 -15.08 -13.48 12.62
N GLY A 49 -14.49 -13.70 11.44
CA GLY A 49 -14.68 -12.88 10.24
C GLY A 49 -13.38 -12.62 9.47
N SER A 50 -13.52 -11.98 8.31
CA SER A 50 -12.40 -11.57 7.47
C SER A 50 -12.07 -10.08 7.62
N ARG A 51 -10.79 -9.74 7.44
CA ARG A 51 -10.28 -8.37 7.39
C ARG A 51 -9.37 -8.24 6.19
N ALA A 52 -9.34 -7.07 5.56
CA ALA A 52 -8.56 -6.88 4.35
C ALA A 52 -7.95 -5.48 4.28
N ILE A 53 -6.72 -5.37 3.79
CA ILE A 53 -6.00 -4.10 3.64
C ILE A 53 -5.24 -4.09 2.33
N PHE A 54 -5.25 -2.93 1.67
CA PHE A 54 -4.37 -2.63 0.55
C PHE A 54 -3.06 -2.02 1.06
N PHE A 55 -1.95 -2.56 0.60
CA PHE A 55 -0.61 -2.03 0.83
C PHE A 55 -0.04 -1.53 -0.48
N PHE A 56 0.59 -0.36 -0.43
CA PHE A 56 1.16 0.34 -1.57
C PHE A 56 2.66 0.47 -1.40
N ARG A 57 3.41 0.24 -2.47
CA ARG A 57 4.84 0.46 -2.50
C ARG A 57 5.13 1.88 -2.95
N HIS A 58 5.88 2.60 -2.14
CA HIS A 58 6.31 3.98 -2.37
C HIS A 58 7.68 3.99 -3.06
N ASP A 59 8.08 5.16 -3.57
CA ASP A 59 9.30 5.33 -4.37
C ASP A 59 10.58 5.13 -3.54
N ASP A 60 10.49 5.35 -2.23
CA ASP A 60 11.56 5.02 -1.25
C ASP A 60 11.70 3.50 -1.02
N GLY A 61 10.96 2.69 -1.78
CA GLY A 61 10.96 1.24 -1.72
C GLY A 61 10.14 0.66 -0.58
N CYS A 62 9.55 1.52 0.27
CA CYS A 62 8.86 1.13 1.49
C CYS A 62 7.40 0.82 1.19
N TRP A 63 6.80 -0.05 2.02
CA TRP A 63 5.36 -0.30 1.98
C TRP A 63 4.63 0.68 2.88
N CYS A 64 3.38 1.00 2.54
CA CYS A 64 2.47 1.89 3.27
C CYS A 64 1.01 1.42 3.08
N VAL A 65 0.10 1.82 3.98
CA VAL A 65 -1.35 1.52 3.87
C VAL A 65 -2.16 2.64 3.20
N PHE A 66 -1.49 3.71 2.78
CA PHE A 66 -2.07 4.81 2.04
C PHE A 66 -1.49 4.84 0.63
N PRO A 67 -2.29 5.24 -0.37
CA PRO A 67 -1.81 5.37 -1.72
C PRO A 67 -0.66 6.37 -1.77
N PRO A 68 0.33 6.14 -2.64
CA PRO A 68 1.43 7.06 -2.82
C PRO A 68 0.89 8.37 -3.39
N ARG A 69 1.51 9.51 -3.06
CA ARG A 69 1.05 10.81 -3.54
C ARG A 69 1.06 10.80 -5.06
N ILE A 70 -0.11 10.90 -5.68
CA ILE A 70 -0.23 11.13 -7.12
C ILE A 70 0.40 12.51 -7.36
N ALA A 71 1.30 12.62 -8.33
CA ALA A 71 1.82 13.91 -8.76
C ALA A 71 0.62 14.78 -9.15
N ARG A 72 0.22 15.70 -8.27
CA ARG A 72 -0.87 16.61 -8.59
C ARG A 72 -0.40 17.49 -9.75
N PRO A 73 -1.23 17.76 -10.76
CA PRO A 73 -0.91 18.80 -11.72
C PRO A 73 -0.60 20.08 -10.95
N SER A 74 0.65 20.55 -11.06
CA SER A 74 1.04 21.86 -10.58
C SER A 74 0.36 22.88 -11.49
N MET A 75 -0.26 23.92 -10.92
CA MET A 75 -0.64 25.09 -11.72
C MET A 75 0.66 25.73 -12.20
N ASN A 76 1.11 25.36 -13.40
CA ASN A 76 2.14 26.12 -14.08
C ASN A 76 1.49 27.44 -14.46
N SER A 77 1.83 28.50 -13.74
CA SER A 77 1.49 29.87 -14.12
C SER A 77 2.38 30.30 -15.28
N ASP A 78 2.23 29.67 -16.44
CA ASP A 78 2.82 30.17 -17.67
C ASP A 78 2.04 31.43 -18.06
N ARG A 79 2.64 32.57 -17.72
CA ARG A 79 2.14 33.91 -18.01
C ARG A 79 2.18 34.12 -19.52
N TRP A 80 1.06 33.86 -20.20
CA TRP A 80 0.84 34.43 -21.53
C TRP A 80 0.55 35.93 -21.39
N ALA A 81 1.60 36.74 -21.54
CA ALA A 81 1.45 38.14 -21.89
C ALA A 81 1.35 38.23 -23.42
N ALA A 82 0.23 38.75 -23.90
CA ALA A 82 0.05 39.20 -25.29
C ALA A 82 0.58 40.62 -25.45
#